data_AF-A0A963EL14-F1
#
_entry.id   AF-A0A963EL14-F1
#
_cell.length_a   1.000
_cell.length_b   1.000
_cell.length_c   1.000
_cell.angle_alpha   90.00
_cell.angle_beta   90.00
_cell.angle_gamma   90.00
#
_symmetry.space_group_name_H-M   'P 1'
#
loop_
_entity.id
_entity.type
_entity.pdbx_description
1 polymer ?
#
loop_
_entity_poly.entity_id
_entity_poly.type
_entity_poly.pdbx_seq_one_letter_code
_entity_poly.pdbx_strand_id
1 'polypeptide(L)'
;MSRPDLSERKQRLLMALVERHIRDGQPVGSKTLAEGTGLSVSPATIRNIMAELEDIGVLSSPHTSAGRVPTEVGYRLYVDALLRSAPMNQGHTGALKRELEQLIHPDLSAKELVAQASRALAELTRMAGVVVVPRREVT
;
A
#
# COMPACT_ATOMS: atom_id res chain seq x y z
N MET A 1 2.45 -10.22 16.37
CA MET A 1 0.99 -10.02 16.24
C MET A 1 0.42 -11.17 15.43
N SER A 2 -0.60 -11.88 15.95
CA SER A 2 -1.26 -12.96 15.23
C SER A 2 -2.00 -12.41 14.02
N ARG A 3 -1.81 -13.03 12.85
CA ARG A 3 -2.52 -12.66 11.62
C ARG A 3 -3.99 -13.05 11.76
N PRO A 4 -4.96 -12.14 11.53
CA PRO A 4 -6.35 -12.56 11.44
C PRO A 4 -6.50 -13.51 10.25
N ASP A 5 -7.05 -14.69 10.48
CA ASP A 5 -7.34 -15.65 9.42
C ASP A 5 -8.54 -15.16 8.60
N LEU A 6 -8.24 -14.49 7.49
CA LEU A 6 -9.24 -13.95 6.59
C LEU A 6 -9.45 -14.90 5.42
N SER A 7 -10.72 -15.21 5.14
CA SER A 7 -11.07 -15.92 3.91
C SER A 7 -10.59 -15.15 2.67
N GLU A 8 -10.28 -15.86 1.60
CA GLU A 8 -9.82 -15.28 0.34
C GLU A 8 -10.75 -14.17 -0.18
N ARG A 9 -12.06 -14.32 0.03
CA ARG A 9 -13.06 -13.31 -0.32
C ARG A 9 -12.87 -12.00 0.46
N LYS A 10 -12.67 -12.09 1.79
CA LYS A 10 -12.43 -10.93 2.65
C LYS A 10 -11.12 -10.25 2.26
N GLN A 11 -10.09 -11.03 1.95
CA GLN A 11 -8.80 -10.54 1.47
C GLN A 11 -8.93 -9.76 0.15
N ARG A 12 -9.61 -10.31 -0.86
CA ARG A 12 -9.84 -9.61 -2.14
C ARG A 12 -10.63 -8.32 -1.98
N LEU A 13 -11.64 -8.31 -1.12
CA LEU A 13 -12.44 -7.12 -0.85
C LEU A 13 -11.62 -6.05 -0.13
N LEU A 14 -10.83 -6.45 0.88
CA LEU A 14 -9.91 -5.54 1.57
C LEU A 14 -8.87 -4.94 0.59
N MET A 15 -8.29 -5.76 -0.27
CA MET A 15 -7.33 -5.34 -1.29
C MET A 15 -7.91 -4.24 -2.17
N ALA A 16 -9.08 -4.49 -2.75
CA ALA A 16 -9.75 -3.52 -3.61
C ALA A 16 -10.16 -2.24 -2.88
N LEU A 17 -10.61 -2.35 -1.63
CA LEU A 17 -10.97 -1.20 -0.82
C LEU A 17 -9.75 -0.32 -0.57
N VAL A 18 -8.63 -0.90 -0.13
CA VAL A 18 -7.39 -0.18 0.13
C VAL A 18 -6.87 0.49 -1.14
N GLU A 19 -6.84 -0.22 -2.28
CA GLU A 19 -6.40 0.35 -3.56
C GLU A 19 -7.29 1.50 -4.04
N ARG A 20 -8.61 1.40 -3.84
CA ARG A 20 -9.54 2.48 -4.15
C ARG A 20 -9.29 3.68 -3.25
N HIS A 21 -9.11 3.44 -1.96
CA HIS A 21 -8.88 4.52 -0.99
C HIS A 21 -7.53 5.21 -1.21
N ILE A 22 -6.46 4.49 -1.56
CA ILE A 22 -5.16 5.09 -1.91
C ILE A 22 -5.29 6.00 -3.15
N ARG A 23 -6.10 5.60 -4.13
CA ARG A 23 -6.31 6.34 -5.37
C ARG A 23 -7.13 7.62 -5.18
N ASP A 24 -8.24 7.51 -4.45
CA ASP A 24 -9.27 8.55 -4.41
C ASP A 24 -9.22 9.38 -3.11
N GLY A 25 -8.61 8.83 -2.05
CA GLY A 25 -8.59 9.44 -0.71
C GLY A 25 -9.95 9.48 -0.01
N GLN A 26 -10.98 8.85 -0.58
CA GLN A 26 -12.36 8.91 -0.09
C GLN A 26 -12.78 7.62 0.61
N PRO A 27 -13.71 7.68 1.59
CA PRO A 27 -14.39 6.51 2.11
C PRO A 27 -15.03 5.67 1.00
N VAL A 28 -14.88 4.35 1.08
CA VAL A 28 -15.28 3.44 0.01
C VAL A 28 -16.59 2.76 0.35
N GLY A 29 -17.59 2.91 -0.53
CA GLY A 29 -18.91 2.30 -0.39
C GLY A 29 -19.02 0.91 -1.03
N SER A 30 -19.99 0.13 -0.58
CA SER A 30 -20.20 -1.24 -1.08
C SER A 30 -20.61 -1.29 -2.55
N LYS A 31 -21.34 -0.29 -3.04
CA LYS A 31 -21.75 -0.19 -4.45
C LYS A 31 -20.53 0.00 -5.35
N THR A 32 -19.63 0.90 -4.96
CA THR A 32 -18.36 1.16 -5.66
C THR A 32 -17.49 -0.10 -5.76
N LEU A 33 -17.46 -0.91 -4.69
CA LEU A 33 -16.72 -2.17 -4.71
C LEU A 33 -17.40 -3.24 -5.58
N ALA A 34 -18.74 -3.31 -5.59
CA ALA A 34 -19.45 -4.26 -6.44
C ALA A 34 -19.16 -4.01 -7.94
N GLU A 35 -19.08 -2.75 -8.34
CA GLU A 35 -18.84 -2.35 -9.74
C GLU A 35 -17.38 -2.52 -10.19
N GLY A 36 -16.41 -2.43 -9.26
CA GLY A 36 -14.98 -2.32 -9.59
C GLY A 36 -14.11 -3.56 -9.33
N THR A 37 -14.60 -4.58 -8.64
CA THR A 37 -13.75 -5.66 -8.10
C THR A 37 -13.86 -7.00 -8.83
N GLY A 38 -14.81 -7.13 -9.76
CA GLY A 38 -15.10 -8.41 -10.42
C GLY A 38 -15.59 -9.50 -9.45
N LEU A 39 -15.86 -9.17 -8.18
CA LEU A 39 -16.47 -10.07 -7.22
C LEU A 39 -17.95 -10.24 -7.59
N SER A 40 -18.39 -11.48 -7.82
CA SER A 40 -19.78 -11.83 -8.12
C SER A 40 -20.69 -11.78 -6.89
N VAL A 41 -20.69 -10.66 -6.17
CA VAL A 41 -21.41 -10.48 -4.90
C VAL A 41 -22.23 -9.19 -4.88
N SER A 42 -23.36 -9.23 -4.19
CA SER A 42 -24.25 -8.07 -4.08
C SER A 42 -23.66 -6.97 -3.18
N PRO A 43 -24.05 -5.70 -3.36
CA PRO A 43 -23.69 -4.62 -2.44
C PRO A 43 -24.11 -4.87 -0.98
N ALA A 44 -25.15 -5.69 -0.73
CA ALA A 44 -25.55 -6.06 0.63
C ALA A 44 -24.54 -7.03 1.26
N THR A 45 -24.09 -8.04 0.50
CA THR A 45 -23.05 -8.97 0.94
C THR A 45 -21.74 -8.25 1.25
N ILE A 46 -21.36 -7.27 0.42
CA ILE A 46 -20.17 -6.44 0.64
C ILE A 46 -20.29 -5.62 1.92
N ARG A 47 -21.46 -5.05 2.23
CA ARG A 47 -21.68 -4.33 3.51
C ARG A 47 -21.45 -5.22 4.71
N ASN A 48 -21.97 -6.45 4.68
CA ASN A 48 -21.77 -7.41 5.78
C ASN A 48 -20.29 -7.75 5.96
N ILE A 49 -19.57 -8.03 4.86
CA ILE A 49 -18.14 -8.31 4.93
C ILE A 49 -17.36 -7.10 5.46
N MET A 50 -17.71 -5.89 5.02
CA MET A 50 -17.07 -4.66 5.52
C MET A 50 -17.35 -4.43 7.01
N ALA A 51 -18.53 -4.77 7.51
CA ALA A 51 -18.85 -4.72 8.94
C ALA A 51 -18.00 -5.74 9.72
N GLU A 52 -17.89 -6.98 9.25
CA GLU A 52 -17.03 -7.99 9.88
C GLU A 52 -15.55 -7.58 9.89
N LEU A 53 -15.08 -6.87 8.84
CA LEU A 53 -13.72 -6.33 8.79
C LEU A 53 -13.53 -5.12 9.73
N GLU A 54 -14.58 -4.36 10.00
CA GLU A 54 -14.57 -3.29 11.00
C GLU A 54 -14.58 -3.84 12.41
N ASP A 55 -15.35 -4.89 12.70
CA ASP A 55 -15.40 -5.54 14.01
C ASP A 55 -14.03 -6.07 14.46
N ILE A 56 -13.19 -6.49 13.51
CA ILE A 56 -11.80 -6.93 13.78
C ILE A 56 -10.78 -5.78 13.70
N GLY A 57 -11.22 -4.53 13.52
CA GLY A 57 -10.38 -3.33 13.51
C GLY A 57 -9.56 -3.09 12.24
N VAL A 58 -9.84 -3.80 11.16
CA VAL A 58 -9.14 -3.66 9.87
C VAL A 58 -9.70 -2.49 9.04
N LEU A 59 -11.00 -2.22 9.20
CA LEU A 59 -11.68 -1.07 8.62
C LEU A 59 -12.28 -0.20 9.72
N SER A 60 -12.64 1.03 9.36
CA SER A 60 -13.44 1.91 10.22
C SER A 60 -14.39 2.75 9.39
N SER A 61 -15.45 3.24 10.03
CA SER A 61 -16.38 4.20 9.43
C SER A 61 -16.12 5.61 9.95
N PRO A 62 -15.88 6.61 9.06
CA PRO A 62 -15.89 8.01 9.48
C PRO A 62 -17.27 8.44 9.97
N HIS A 63 -18.31 7.98 9.26
CA HIS A 63 -19.73 8.18 9.58
C HIS A 63 -20.54 6.98 9.07
N THR A 64 -21.64 6.65 9.75
CA THR A 64 -22.45 5.45 9.51
C THR A 64 -22.83 5.20 8.05
N SER A 65 -23.01 6.25 7.24
CA SER A 65 -23.39 6.17 5.81
C SER A 65 -22.25 6.38 4.81
N ALA A 66 -21.08 6.84 5.23
CA ALA A 66 -20.01 7.30 4.31
C ALA A 66 -19.24 6.15 3.63
N GLY A 67 -19.41 4.91 4.08
CA GLY A 67 -18.60 3.77 3.68
C GLY A 67 -17.55 3.44 4.72
N ARG A 68 -16.43 2.84 4.28
CA ARG A 68 -15.33 2.44 5.15
C ARG A 68 -13.98 2.94 4.65
N VAL A 69 -13.08 3.19 5.59
CA VAL A 69 -11.67 3.52 5.34
C VAL A 69 -10.77 2.47 5.99
N PRO A 70 -9.61 2.14 5.40
CA PRO A 70 -8.65 1.26 6.05
C PRO A 70 -8.09 1.91 7.33
N THR A 71 -7.95 1.13 8.38
CA THR A 71 -7.17 1.53 9.56
C THR A 71 -5.68 1.30 9.31
N GLU A 72 -4.83 1.73 10.24
CA GLU A 72 -3.39 1.39 10.21
C GLU A 72 -3.17 -0.14 10.11
N VAL A 73 -3.95 -0.91 10.87
CA VAL A 73 -3.91 -2.38 10.83
C VAL A 73 -4.35 -2.90 9.47
N GLY A 74 -5.37 -2.30 8.86
CA GLY A 74 -5.81 -2.66 7.51
C GLY A 74 -4.77 -2.40 6.44
N TYR A 75 -4.07 -1.26 6.50
CA TYR A 75 -2.94 -0.99 5.62
C TYR A 75 -1.78 -1.96 5.85
N ARG A 76 -1.44 -2.26 7.11
CA ARG A 76 -0.38 -3.23 7.43
C ARG A 76 -0.68 -4.60 6.83
N LEU A 77 -1.91 -5.08 7.00
CA LEU A 77 -2.37 -6.34 6.44
C LEU A 77 -2.33 -6.34 4.91
N TYR A 78 -2.74 -5.24 4.27
CA TYR A 78 -2.64 -5.08 2.83
C TYR A 78 -1.19 -5.19 2.33
N VAL A 79 -0.26 -4.45 2.93
CA VAL A 79 1.17 -4.46 2.55
C VAL A 79 1.80 -5.83 2.81
N ASP A 80 1.52 -6.43 3.97
CA ASP A 80 2.17 -7.66 4.41
C ASP A 80 1.57 -8.92 3.77
N ALA A 81 0.32 -8.94 3.31
CA ALA A 81 -0.30 -10.18 2.83
C ALA A 81 -0.82 -10.10 1.40
N LEU A 82 -1.30 -8.94 0.98
CA LEU A 82 -2.10 -8.80 -0.24
C LEU A 82 -1.33 -8.16 -1.38
N LEU A 83 -0.41 -7.23 -1.08
CA LEU A 83 0.41 -6.57 -2.08
C LEU A 83 1.39 -7.56 -2.77
N ARG A 84 1.80 -8.63 -2.08
CA ARG A 84 2.73 -9.64 -2.62
C ARG A 84 2.17 -10.43 -3.81
N SER A 85 0.84 -10.46 -4.01
CA SER A 85 0.23 -11.18 -5.14
C SER A 85 0.19 -10.37 -6.45
N ALA A 86 0.54 -9.08 -6.43
CA ALA A 86 0.66 -8.31 -7.67
C ALA A 86 2.06 -8.55 -8.28
N PRO A 87 2.18 -9.21 -9.44
CA PRO A 87 3.46 -9.27 -10.12
C PRO A 87 3.89 -7.84 -10.42
N MET A 88 5.03 -7.43 -9.84
CA MET A 88 5.64 -6.16 -10.22
C MET A 88 5.88 -6.23 -11.73
N ASN A 89 5.32 -5.26 -12.47
CA ASN A 89 5.56 -5.19 -13.90
C ASN A 89 7.07 -5.03 -14.12
N GLN A 90 7.71 -6.11 -14.57
CA GLN A 90 9.15 -6.23 -14.75
C GLN A 90 9.71 -5.08 -15.62
N GLY A 91 8.90 -4.55 -16.54
CA GLY A 91 9.26 -3.40 -17.38
C GLY A 91 9.41 -2.10 -16.59
N HIS A 92 8.51 -1.82 -15.65
CA HIS A 92 8.60 -0.63 -14.79
C HIS A 92 9.78 -0.72 -13.82
N THR A 93 10.01 -1.90 -13.24
CA THR A 93 11.15 -2.14 -12.35
C THR A 93 12.48 -1.96 -13.09
N GLY A 94 12.58 -2.45 -14.33
CA GLY A 94 13.78 -2.29 -15.15
C GLY A 94 14.06 -0.83 -15.54
N ALA A 95 13.02 -0.05 -15.85
CA ALA A 95 13.16 1.38 -16.16
C ALA A 95 13.65 2.17 -14.93
N LEU A 96 13.00 1.96 -13.79
CA LEU A 96 13.41 2.59 -12.52
C LEU A 96 14.85 2.21 -12.16
N LYS A 97 15.23 0.94 -12.32
CA LYS A 97 16.60 0.49 -12.05
C LYS A 97 17.63 1.24 -12.90
N ARG A 98 17.36 1.40 -14.21
CA ARG A 98 18.25 2.16 -15.11
C ARG A 98 18.34 3.64 -14.74
N GLU A 99 17.23 4.25 -14.37
CA GLU A 99 17.19 5.65 -13.91
C GLU A 99 18.01 5.83 -12.63
N LEU A 100 17.88 4.90 -11.66
CA LEU A 100 18.70 4.90 -10.45
C LEU A 100 20.19 4.65 -10.74
N GLU A 101 20.53 3.75 -11.67
CA GLU A 101 21.91 3.50 -12.12
C GLU A 101 22.53 4.72 -12.80
N GLN A 102 21.73 5.55 -13.49
CA GLN A 102 22.19 6.82 -14.08
C GLN A 102 22.39 7.91 -13.02
N LEU A 103 21.54 7.95 -12.00
CA LEU A 103 21.65 8.90 -10.91
C LEU A 103 22.85 8.55 -10.01
N ILE A 104 23.07 7.27 -9.72
CA ILE A 104 24.07 6.79 -8.76
C ILE A 104 25.35 6.38 -9.49
N HIS A 105 26.32 7.30 -9.59
CA HIS A 105 27.63 7.01 -10.16
C HIS A 105 28.60 6.39 -9.14
N PRO A 106 29.46 5.45 -9.56
CA PRO A 106 30.41 4.78 -8.66
C PRO A 106 31.48 5.72 -8.06
N ASP A 107 31.71 6.88 -8.69
CA ASP A 107 32.72 7.84 -8.26
C ASP A 107 32.21 8.84 -7.20
N LEU A 108 30.93 8.74 -6.81
CA LEU A 108 30.35 9.63 -5.80
C LEU A 108 30.94 9.36 -4.42
N SER A 109 31.24 10.43 -3.69
CA SER A 109 31.51 10.30 -2.26
C SER A 109 30.28 9.76 -1.54
N ALA A 110 30.48 9.12 -0.39
CA ALA A 110 29.38 8.61 0.44
C ALA A 110 28.35 9.70 0.79
N LYS A 111 28.81 10.95 0.96
CA LYS A 111 27.92 12.09 1.25
C LYS A 111 27.04 12.45 0.05
N GLU A 112 27.62 12.46 -1.15
CA GLU A 112 26.88 12.77 -2.38
C GLU A 112 25.89 11.66 -2.72
N LEU A 113 26.29 10.40 -2.53
CA LEU A 113 25.42 9.24 -2.72
C LEU A 113 24.16 9.33 -1.85
N VAL A 114 24.33 9.65 -0.56
CA VAL A 114 23.20 9.82 0.37
C VAL A 114 22.29 10.96 -0.06
N ALA A 115 22.87 12.11 -0.44
CA ALA A 115 22.10 13.26 -0.87
C ALA A 115 21.28 12.96 -2.14
N GLN A 116 21.87 12.26 -3.11
CA GLN A 116 21.18 11.89 -4.34
C GLN A 116 20.12 10.81 -4.12
N ALA A 117 20.41 9.77 -3.34
CA ALA A 117 19.43 8.74 -3.01
C ALA A 117 18.23 9.34 -2.26
N SER A 118 18.48 10.25 -1.31
CA SER A 118 17.42 10.96 -0.58
C SER A 118 16.56 11.83 -1.50
N ARG A 119 17.18 12.50 -2.48
CA ARG A 119 16.47 13.29 -3.49
C ARG A 119 15.64 12.43 -4.42
N ALA A 120 16.22 11.37 -4.97
CA ALA A 120 15.52 10.44 -5.86
C ALA A 120 14.29 9.82 -5.18
N LEU A 121 14.42 9.38 -3.93
CA LEU A 121 13.28 8.88 -3.14
C LEU A 121 12.18 9.94 -2.99
N ALA A 122 12.56 11.18 -2.70
CA ALA A 122 11.60 12.26 -2.53
C ALA A 122 10.87 12.59 -3.84
N GLU A 123 11.58 12.63 -4.96
CA GLU A 123 11.01 12.91 -6.29
C GLU A 123 10.08 11.78 -6.75
N LEU A 124 10.50 10.52 -6.61
CA LEU A 124 9.70 9.36 -7.03
C LEU A 124 8.42 9.20 -6.22
N THR A 125 8.49 9.42 -4.90
CA THR A 125 7.34 9.24 -4.01
C THR A 125 6.49 10.49 -3.85
N ARG A 126 7.03 11.66 -4.23
CA ARG A 126 6.49 12.99 -3.88
C ARG A 126 6.31 13.17 -2.37
N MET A 127 7.20 12.57 -1.58
CA MET A 127 7.19 12.63 -0.11
C MET A 127 8.58 13.03 0.42
N ALA A 128 8.69 13.28 1.72
CA ALA A 128 10.00 13.44 2.34
C ALA A 128 10.77 12.12 2.28
N GLY A 129 11.97 12.15 1.66
CA GLY A 129 12.91 11.03 1.64
C GLY A 129 13.99 11.23 2.71
N VAL A 130 14.27 10.19 3.50
CA VAL A 130 15.37 10.17 4.47
C VAL A 130 16.24 8.94 4.19
N VAL A 131 17.54 9.15 4.06
CA VAL A 131 18.54 8.07 3.88
C VAL A 131 19.55 8.16 5.01
N VAL A 132 19.80 7.03 5.66
CA VAL A 132 20.76 6.91 6.76
C VAL A 132 21.81 5.89 6.37
N VAL A 133 23.09 6.27 6.51
CA VAL A 133 24.20 5.34 6.36
C VAL A 133 24.51 4.74 7.73
N PRO A 134 24.64 3.41 7.85
CA PRO A 134 25.04 2.79 9.11
C PRO A 134 26.38 3.37 9.58
N ARG A 135 26.48 3.68 10.88
CA ARG A 135 27.76 4.08 11.47
C ARG A 135 28.74 2.93 11.33
N ARG A 136 29.94 3.23 10.85
CA ARG A 136 31.04 2.27 10.84
C ARG A 136 31.42 1.99 12.29
N GLU A 137 31.20 0.77 12.75
CA GLU A 137 31.76 0.33 14.03
C GLU A 137 33.28 0.29 13.86
N VAL A 138 33.97 1.22 14.53
CA VAL A 138 35.42 1.19 14.61
C VAL A 138 35.75 0.10 15.62
N THR A 139 36.18 -1.07 15.14
CA THR A 139 36.82 -2.10 15.97
C THR A 139 38.32 -1.90 15.93
#